data_AF-A0A7U9SNR8-F1
#
_entry.id   AF-A0A7U9SNR8-F1
#
_cell.length_a   1.000
_cell.length_b   1.000
_cell.length_c   1.000
_cell.angle_alpha   90.00
_cell.angle_beta   90.00
_cell.angle_gamma   90.00
#
_symmetry.space_group_name_H-M   'P 1'
#
loop_
_entity.id
_entity.type
_entity.pdbx_description
1 polymer ?
#
loop_
_entity_poly.entity_id
_entity_poly.type
_entity_poly.pdbx_seq_one_letter_code
_entity_poly.pdbx_strand_id
1 'polypeptide(L)'
;MNTKKFSEAMGEIDDKYVEEAIRYRATKKAKGLSSKWIKRGAIAACLCVALVAGVLFKTSAPDVVIAPGFLTVTAYAASSDEEITMQEGIELPTDYKWSLAMSSRPGLPLKLSATEYDDLSFEVSVDGGTLLLWEGNKITYLGSSFNTGNDTTVYWTNLSQTGENDFERYMGTTAYINIVIHEEENIVGYAVVEISTNDLENEPAQTYSIKLLKSISFPKVNGEYQKITAEYVAAEMEQIKSETQAGQR
;
A
#
# COMPACT_ATOMS: atom_id res chain seq x y z
N MET A 1 -44.39 41.28 24.93
CA MET A 1 -44.64 41.32 23.46
C MET A 1 -45.76 40.34 23.16
N ASN A 2 -46.80 40.78 22.44
CA ASN A 2 -48.05 40.04 22.26
C ASN A 2 -47.86 38.91 21.23
N THR A 3 -48.12 37.64 21.60
CA THR A 3 -47.99 36.45 20.74
C THR A 3 -48.82 36.53 19.46
N LYS A 4 -49.85 37.39 19.43
CA LYS A 4 -50.64 37.67 18.23
C LYS A 4 -49.84 38.34 17.11
N LYS A 5 -48.87 39.21 17.43
CA LYS A 5 -48.06 39.91 16.42
C LYS A 5 -47.03 39.02 15.72
N PHE A 6 -46.60 37.92 16.37
CA PHE A 6 -45.68 36.95 15.76
C PHE A 6 -46.42 35.96 14.85
N SER A 7 -47.65 35.58 15.18
CA SER A 7 -48.47 34.74 14.30
C SER A 7 -48.93 35.49 13.05
N GLU A 8 -49.20 36.80 13.18
CA GLU A 8 -49.61 37.66 12.07
C GLU A 8 -48.46 37.90 11.08
N ALA A 9 -47.22 38.08 11.58
CA ALA A 9 -46.04 38.22 10.74
C ALA A 9 -45.54 36.90 10.08
N MET A 10 -45.95 35.74 10.60
CA MET A 10 -45.63 34.42 10.02
C MET A 10 -46.71 33.88 9.08
N GLY A 11 -47.93 34.41 9.13
CA GLY A 11 -49.04 34.03 8.27
C GLY A 11 -49.00 34.67 6.87
N GLU A 12 -48.06 35.58 6.63
CA GLU A 12 -47.96 36.37 5.39
C GLU A 12 -46.79 35.92 4.50
N ILE A 13 -46.27 34.71 4.72
CA ILE A 13 -45.39 34.08 3.73
C ILE A 13 -46.28 33.52 2.63
N ASP A 14 -46.40 34.28 1.54
CA ASP A 14 -47.07 33.85 0.32
C ASP A 14 -46.46 32.52 -0.16
N ASP A 15 -47.31 31.56 -0.51
CA ASP A 15 -46.94 30.22 -1.00
C ASP A 15 -45.93 30.30 -2.16
N LYS A 16 -45.93 31.40 -2.92
CA LYS A 16 -44.93 31.69 -3.95
C LYS A 16 -43.49 31.70 -3.42
N TYR A 17 -43.24 32.25 -2.24
CA TYR A 17 -41.88 32.29 -1.65
C TYR A 17 -41.47 30.93 -1.08
N VAL A 18 -42.44 30.13 -0.61
CA VAL A 18 -42.20 28.75 -0.18
C VAL A 18 -41.87 27.86 -1.38
N GLU A 19 -42.64 27.97 -2.46
CA GLU A 19 -42.36 27.26 -3.71
C GLU A 19 -41.03 27.69 -4.33
N GLU A 20 -40.70 28.99 -4.29
CA GLU A 20 -39.44 29.51 -4.82
C GLU A 20 -38.23 29.01 -4.01
N ALA A 21 -38.35 28.92 -2.68
CA ALA A 21 -37.33 28.32 -1.82
C ALA A 21 -37.16 26.81 -2.06
N ILE A 22 -38.26 26.08 -2.30
CA ILE A 22 -38.25 24.66 -2.65
C ILE A 22 -37.59 24.45 -4.03
N ARG A 23 -37.94 25.27 -5.03
CA ARG A 23 -37.32 25.22 -6.37
C ARG A 23 -35.84 25.60 -6.34
N TYR A 24 -35.44 26.58 -5.53
CA TYR A 24 -34.03 26.97 -5.35
C TYR A 24 -33.20 25.84 -4.70
N ARG A 25 -33.76 25.12 -3.71
CA ARG A 25 -33.10 23.96 -3.10
C ARG A 25 -33.04 22.75 -4.03
N ALA A 26 -34.08 22.50 -4.82
CA ALA A 26 -34.14 21.41 -5.80
C ALA A 26 -33.14 21.61 -6.95
N THR A 27 -33.03 22.84 -7.49
CA THR A 27 -32.04 23.19 -8.53
C THR A 27 -30.59 23.13 -8.02
N LYS A 28 -30.31 23.55 -6.77
CA LYS A 28 -28.98 23.34 -6.15
C LYS A 28 -28.65 21.87 -5.90
N LYS A 29 -29.61 21.04 -5.47
CA LYS A 29 -29.41 19.58 -5.31
C LYS A 29 -29.15 18.88 -6.64
N ALA A 30 -29.85 19.26 -7.71
CA ALA A 30 -29.64 18.71 -9.04
C ALA A 30 -28.26 19.09 -9.64
N LYS A 31 -27.78 20.30 -9.37
CA LYS A 31 -26.46 20.77 -9.85
C LYS A 31 -25.27 20.18 -9.08
N GLY A 32 -25.48 19.70 -7.85
CA GLY A 32 -24.45 19.04 -7.03
C GLY A 32 -24.29 17.54 -7.28
N LEU A 33 -25.29 16.89 -7.86
CA LEU A 33 -25.29 15.43 -8.06
C LEU A 33 -24.55 14.99 -9.34
N SER A 34 -24.37 15.87 -10.33
CA SER A 34 -23.71 15.53 -11.59
C SER A 34 -22.17 15.56 -11.52
N SER A 35 -21.56 16.36 -10.64
CA SER A 35 -20.08 16.48 -10.62
C SER A 35 -19.38 15.26 -10.00
N LYS A 36 -19.94 14.65 -8.95
CA LYS A 36 -19.31 13.47 -8.30
C LYS A 36 -19.57 12.16 -9.06
N TRP A 37 -20.71 12.02 -9.73
CA TRP A 37 -21.04 10.82 -10.51
C TRP A 37 -20.30 10.77 -11.86
N ILE A 38 -20.14 11.91 -12.54
CA ILE A 38 -19.35 11.98 -13.78
C ILE A 38 -17.86 11.73 -13.49
N LYS A 39 -17.33 12.20 -12.35
CA LYS A 39 -15.95 11.90 -11.93
C LYS A 39 -15.72 10.40 -11.69
N ARG A 40 -16.70 9.67 -11.12
CA ARG A 40 -16.60 8.22 -10.91
C ARG A 40 -16.82 7.41 -12.20
N GLY A 41 -17.69 7.89 -13.10
CA GLY A 41 -17.92 7.26 -14.41
C GLY A 41 -16.75 7.42 -15.38
N ALA A 42 -16.07 8.58 -15.37
CA ALA A 42 -14.86 8.80 -16.17
C ALA A 42 -13.69 7.91 -15.71
N ILE A 43 -13.52 7.71 -14.39
CA ILE A 43 -12.50 6.79 -13.85
C ILE A 43 -12.79 5.35 -14.29
N ALA A 44 -14.04 4.89 -14.25
CA ALA A 44 -14.41 3.54 -14.68
C ALA A 44 -14.17 3.31 -16.19
N ALA A 45 -14.54 4.28 -17.03
CA ALA A 45 -14.31 4.18 -18.48
C ALA A 45 -12.81 4.26 -18.84
N CYS A 46 -12.02 5.08 -18.15
CA CYS A 46 -10.56 5.12 -18.32
C CYS A 46 -9.90 3.81 -17.85
N LEU A 47 -10.40 3.17 -16.80
CA LEU A 47 -9.94 1.85 -16.36
C LEU A 47 -10.25 0.78 -17.43
N CYS A 48 -11.44 0.82 -18.04
CA CYS A 48 -11.79 -0.10 -19.13
C CYS A 48 -10.95 0.14 -20.39
N VAL A 49 -10.67 1.40 -20.75
CA VAL A 49 -9.79 1.73 -21.89
C VAL A 49 -8.33 1.35 -21.60
N ALA A 50 -7.85 1.51 -20.36
CA ALA A 50 -6.52 1.06 -19.95
C ALA A 50 -6.39 -0.47 -19.95
N LEU A 51 -7.43 -1.19 -19.51
CA LEU A 51 -7.46 -2.66 -19.57
C LEU A 51 -7.54 -3.17 -21.01
N VAL A 52 -8.37 -2.57 -21.87
CA VAL A 52 -8.46 -2.96 -23.29
C VAL A 52 -7.20 -2.56 -24.06
N ALA A 53 -6.58 -1.42 -23.75
CA ALA A 53 -5.27 -1.06 -24.26
C ALA A 53 -4.18 -2.02 -23.77
N GLY A 54 -4.17 -2.43 -22.51
CA GLY A 54 -3.25 -3.43 -21.96
C GLY A 54 -3.38 -4.81 -22.60
N VAL A 55 -4.59 -5.20 -23.05
CA VAL A 55 -4.79 -6.44 -23.82
C VAL A 55 -4.29 -6.32 -25.27
N LEU A 56 -4.40 -5.13 -25.89
CA LEU A 56 -3.92 -4.86 -27.25
C LEU A 56 -2.41 -4.61 -27.32
N PHE A 57 -1.84 -4.04 -26.26
CA PHE A 57 -0.40 -3.98 -26.00
C PHE A 57 0.00 -5.18 -25.13
N LYS A 58 -0.19 -6.39 -25.66
CA LYS A 58 0.81 -7.42 -25.37
C LYS A 58 2.11 -6.93 -26.02
N THR A 59 2.82 -6.04 -25.33
CA THR A 59 4.26 -5.93 -25.49
C THR A 59 4.73 -7.36 -25.37
N SER A 60 5.23 -7.92 -26.47
CA SER A 60 6.05 -9.13 -26.39
C SER A 60 7.01 -8.83 -25.25
N ALA A 61 6.90 -9.56 -24.13
CA ALA A 61 7.85 -9.39 -23.05
C ALA A 61 9.22 -9.41 -23.74
N PRO A 62 10.13 -8.47 -23.44
CA PRO A 62 11.50 -8.63 -23.88
C PRO A 62 11.91 -10.06 -23.50
N ASP A 63 12.86 -10.65 -24.22
CA ASP A 63 13.49 -11.90 -23.77
C ASP A 63 14.27 -11.59 -22.48
N VAL A 64 13.54 -11.42 -21.38
CA VAL A 64 14.02 -11.01 -20.07
C VAL A 64 14.58 -12.26 -19.43
N VAL A 65 15.89 -12.25 -19.23
CA VAL A 65 16.57 -13.30 -18.51
C VAL A 65 16.36 -13.02 -17.01
N ILE A 66 15.74 -13.96 -16.31
CA ILE A 66 15.52 -13.90 -14.87
C ILE A 66 16.41 -14.92 -14.16
N ALA A 67 16.80 -14.59 -12.93
CA ALA A 67 17.47 -15.50 -12.01
C ALA A 67 16.85 -15.38 -10.60
N PRO A 68 17.15 -16.33 -9.69
CA PRO A 68 16.79 -16.17 -8.28
C PRO A 68 17.27 -14.83 -7.74
N GLY A 69 16.43 -14.17 -6.94
CA GLY A 69 16.78 -12.88 -6.35
C GLY A 69 17.91 -13.01 -5.33
N PHE A 70 18.75 -11.99 -5.29
CA PHE A 70 19.89 -11.89 -4.38
C PHE A 70 19.58 -11.08 -3.11
N LEU A 71 18.40 -10.45 -3.06
CA LEU A 71 17.95 -9.71 -1.89
C LEU A 71 17.75 -10.66 -0.71
N THR A 72 18.48 -10.39 0.36
CA THR A 72 18.26 -10.99 1.67
C THR A 72 17.29 -10.10 2.44
N VAL A 73 16.14 -10.66 2.79
CA VAL A 73 15.20 -10.00 3.71
C VAL A 73 15.29 -10.71 5.06
N THR A 74 15.61 -9.95 6.10
CA THR A 74 15.70 -10.44 7.47
C THR A 74 14.58 -9.85 8.30
N ALA A 75 13.78 -10.69 8.91
CA ALA A 75 12.75 -10.30 9.87
C ALA A 75 13.25 -10.54 11.29
N TYR A 76 12.62 -9.87 12.25
CA TYR A 76 12.98 -10.02 13.66
C TYR A 76 11.78 -10.48 14.46
N ALA A 77 12.04 -11.26 15.51
CA ALA A 77 11.00 -11.62 16.46
C ALA A 77 10.44 -10.37 17.15
N ALA A 78 9.15 -10.42 17.52
CA ALA A 78 8.48 -9.27 18.12
C ALA A 78 9.05 -8.89 19.50
N SER A 79 9.58 -9.88 20.23
CA SER A 79 10.00 -9.79 21.63
C SER A 79 11.52 -9.94 21.85
N SER A 80 12.31 -10.17 20.80
CA SER A 80 13.77 -10.34 20.90
C SER A 80 14.52 -9.70 19.73
N ASP A 81 15.85 -9.65 19.85
CA ASP A 81 16.75 -9.26 18.76
C ASP A 81 17.13 -10.45 17.86
N GLU A 82 16.43 -11.59 17.98
CA GLU A 82 16.65 -12.71 17.08
C GLU A 82 16.19 -12.36 15.66
N GLU A 83 17.11 -12.61 14.72
CA GLU A 83 16.97 -12.37 13.31
C GLU A 83 16.73 -13.70 12.58
N ILE A 84 15.78 -13.70 11.65
CA ILE A 84 15.58 -14.81 10.72
C ILE A 84 15.64 -14.31 9.28
N THR A 85 16.51 -14.92 8.49
CA THR A 85 16.52 -14.73 7.05
C THR A 85 15.30 -15.41 6.45
N MET A 86 14.48 -14.64 5.76
CA MET A 86 13.27 -15.11 5.11
C MET A 86 13.61 -16.03 3.94
N GLN A 87 12.83 -17.09 3.76
CA GLN A 87 12.91 -17.96 2.59
C GLN A 87 11.67 -17.75 1.71
N GLU A 88 11.87 -17.73 0.39
CA GLU A 88 10.78 -17.58 -0.57
C GLU A 88 9.72 -18.67 -0.35
N GLY A 89 8.46 -18.27 -0.25
CA GLY A 89 7.33 -19.19 -0.09
C GLY A 89 7.14 -19.75 1.32
N ILE A 90 8.02 -19.44 2.28
CA ILE A 90 7.94 -19.92 3.66
C ILE A 90 7.47 -18.81 4.59
N GLU A 91 6.35 -19.04 5.28
CA GLU A 91 5.89 -18.15 6.35
C GLU A 91 6.77 -18.31 7.59
N LEU A 92 7.03 -17.21 8.30
CA LEU A 92 7.86 -17.27 9.50
C LEU A 92 7.17 -18.02 10.65
N PRO A 93 7.95 -18.62 11.57
CA PRO A 93 7.41 -19.28 12.77
C PRO A 93 6.58 -18.34 13.64
N THR A 94 5.70 -18.92 14.46
CA THR A 94 4.79 -18.17 15.35
C THR A 94 5.49 -17.15 16.26
N ASP A 95 6.73 -17.41 16.69
CA ASP A 95 7.49 -16.50 17.55
C ASP A 95 7.89 -15.18 16.85
N TYR A 96 7.78 -15.14 15.52
CA TYR A 96 8.01 -13.96 14.68
C TYR A 96 6.72 -13.23 14.31
N LYS A 97 5.57 -13.71 14.79
CA LYS A 97 4.33 -12.96 14.68
C LYS A 97 4.45 -11.67 15.47
N TRP A 98 3.92 -10.59 14.89
CA TRP A 98 4.08 -9.25 15.42
C TRP A 98 2.75 -8.58 15.70
N SER A 99 2.65 -7.88 16.83
CA SER A 99 1.61 -6.92 17.10
C SER A 99 2.21 -5.71 17.84
N LEU A 100 1.55 -4.56 17.72
CA LEU A 100 1.94 -3.36 18.47
C LEU A 100 1.95 -3.56 19.99
N ALA A 101 1.08 -4.43 20.51
CA ALA A 101 1.00 -4.70 21.94
C ALA A 101 2.17 -5.57 22.44
N MET A 102 2.80 -6.34 21.54
CA MET A 102 3.87 -7.29 21.86
C MET A 102 5.27 -6.75 21.62
N SER A 103 5.40 -5.63 20.90
CA SER A 103 6.70 -5.15 20.43
C SER A 103 7.12 -3.84 21.11
N SER A 104 8.39 -3.77 21.49
CA SER A 104 9.05 -2.52 21.86
C SER A 104 9.39 -1.64 20.66
N ARG A 105 9.19 -2.16 19.44
CA ARG A 105 9.48 -1.48 18.17
C ARG A 105 8.21 -0.86 17.59
N PRO A 106 8.31 0.29 16.92
CA PRO A 106 7.14 1.01 16.37
C PRO A 106 6.47 0.31 15.18
N GLY A 107 7.05 -0.78 14.68
CA GLY A 107 6.54 -1.58 13.57
C GLY A 107 7.22 -2.96 13.51
N LEU A 108 6.72 -3.83 12.63
CA LEU A 108 7.36 -5.06 12.21
C LEU A 108 8.62 -4.73 11.41
N PRO A 109 9.83 -5.08 11.90
CA PRO A 109 11.08 -4.75 11.22
C PRO A 109 11.41 -5.71 10.07
N LEU A 110 11.83 -5.16 8.93
CA LEU A 110 12.40 -5.85 7.80
C LEU A 110 13.73 -5.20 7.44
N LYS A 111 14.83 -5.93 7.64
CA LYS A 111 16.14 -5.49 7.15
C LYS A 111 16.33 -5.97 5.71
N LEU A 112 16.68 -5.03 4.84
CA LEU A 112 16.94 -5.26 3.42
C LEU A 112 18.45 -5.23 3.19
N SER A 113 19.01 -6.34 2.74
CA SER A 113 20.45 -6.49 2.51
C SER A 113 20.74 -7.22 1.21
N ALA A 114 21.79 -6.83 0.52
CA ALA A 114 22.30 -7.50 -0.66
C ALA A 114 23.84 -7.38 -0.70
N THR A 115 24.53 -8.40 -1.19
CA THR A 115 26.01 -8.43 -1.20
C THR A 115 26.60 -8.55 -2.61
N GLU A 116 25.77 -8.71 -3.63
CA GLU A 116 26.23 -8.91 -5.02
C GLU A 116 26.70 -7.63 -5.70
N TYR A 117 26.34 -6.46 -5.19
CA TYR A 117 26.60 -5.16 -5.81
C TYR A 117 27.00 -4.13 -4.74
N ASP A 118 27.90 -3.22 -5.13
CA ASP A 118 28.50 -2.25 -4.20
C ASP A 118 27.59 -1.04 -3.92
N ASP A 119 26.84 -0.56 -4.92
CA ASP A 119 26.04 0.68 -4.86
C ASP A 119 24.54 0.44 -5.14
N LEU A 120 23.90 -0.36 -4.28
CA LEU A 120 22.47 -0.65 -4.39
C LEU A 120 21.59 0.39 -3.70
N SER A 121 20.46 0.66 -4.35
CA SER A 121 19.32 1.34 -3.74
C SER A 121 18.05 0.52 -3.88
N PHE A 122 17.16 0.68 -2.90
CA PHE A 122 15.87 0.02 -2.84
C PHE A 122 14.78 1.08 -2.89
N GLU A 123 13.94 1.00 -3.91
CA GLU A 123 12.66 1.71 -3.94
C GLU A 123 11.63 0.81 -3.26
N VAL A 124 11.16 1.23 -2.09
CA VAL A 124 10.25 0.45 -1.25
C VAL A 124 8.88 1.13 -1.24
N SER A 125 7.83 0.37 -1.53
CA SER A 125 6.45 0.82 -1.47
C SER A 125 5.58 -0.13 -0.65
N VAL A 126 4.43 0.36 -0.19
CA VAL A 126 3.49 -0.45 0.59
C VAL A 126 2.06 -0.34 0.07
N ASP A 127 1.39 -1.48 -0.03
CA ASP A 127 -0.03 -1.60 -0.26
C ASP A 127 -0.70 -2.08 1.03
N GLY A 128 -1.21 -1.14 1.83
CA GLY A 128 -1.86 -1.41 3.11
C GLY A 128 -0.93 -1.24 4.32
N GLY A 129 -1.41 -0.52 5.34
CA GLY A 129 -0.58 -0.09 6.46
C GLY A 129 0.35 1.07 6.09
N THR A 130 1.39 1.27 6.90
CA THR A 130 2.33 2.39 6.77
C THR A 130 3.75 1.91 6.97
N LEU A 131 4.69 2.46 6.20
CA LEU A 131 6.12 2.28 6.45
C LEU A 131 6.69 3.41 7.30
N LEU A 132 7.68 3.09 8.13
CA LEU A 132 8.41 4.06 8.93
C LEU A 132 9.88 3.69 9.05
N LEU A 133 10.71 4.70 9.31
CA LEU A 133 12.07 4.55 9.80
C LEU A 133 12.10 4.84 11.30
N TRP A 134 12.94 4.10 12.01
CA TRP A 134 13.15 4.28 13.45
C TRP A 134 14.65 4.38 13.75
N GLU A 135 15.08 5.57 14.14
CA GLU A 135 16.47 5.88 14.47
C GLU A 135 16.56 6.44 15.88
N GLY A 136 17.19 5.69 16.78
CA GLY A 136 17.23 6.03 18.20
C GLY A 136 15.83 6.08 18.81
N ASN A 137 15.33 7.28 19.09
CA ASN A 137 13.97 7.49 19.62
C ASN A 137 13.07 8.30 18.68
N LYS A 138 13.47 8.47 17.42
CA LYS A 138 12.73 9.23 16.41
C LYS A 138 12.06 8.29 15.43
N ILE A 139 10.74 8.45 15.27
CA ILE A 139 9.94 7.77 14.26
C ILE A 139 9.74 8.73 13.09
N THR A 140 9.98 8.26 11.87
CA THR A 140 9.70 9.00 10.64
C THR A 140 8.74 8.18 9.79
N TYR A 141 7.48 8.63 9.68
CA TYR A 141 6.50 8.01 8.80
C TYR A 141 6.84 8.31 7.34
N LEU A 142 6.79 7.28 6.51
CA LEU A 142 7.16 7.35 5.10
C LEU A 142 5.89 7.46 4.26
N GLY A 143 6.04 8.02 3.06
CA GLY A 143 4.97 8.07 2.07
C GLY A 143 4.62 6.68 1.52
N SER A 144 3.78 6.64 0.50
CA SER A 144 3.42 5.39 -0.20
C SER A 144 4.63 4.67 -0.81
N SER A 145 5.68 5.42 -1.16
CA SER A 145 6.98 4.89 -1.57
C SER A 145 8.12 5.79 -1.08
N PHE A 146 9.30 5.21 -0.91
CA PHE A 146 10.54 5.93 -0.59
C PHE A 146 11.76 5.13 -1.08
N ASN A 147 12.90 5.81 -1.19
CA ASN A 147 14.18 5.18 -1.54
C ASN A 147 15.06 4.99 -0.30
N THR A 148 15.75 3.87 -0.22
CA THR A 148 16.74 3.60 0.82
C THR A 148 17.94 2.82 0.30
N GLY A 149 19.00 2.72 1.10
CA GLY A 149 20.22 2.01 0.75
C GLY A 149 20.28 0.58 1.29
N ASN A 150 21.36 -0.09 0.94
CA ASN A 150 21.71 -1.40 1.48
C ASN A 150 21.78 -1.40 3.03
N ASP A 151 21.49 -2.55 3.63
CA ASP A 151 21.49 -2.77 5.08
C ASP A 151 20.52 -1.87 5.88
N THR A 152 19.47 -1.35 5.24
CA THR A 152 18.44 -0.56 5.93
C THR A 152 17.38 -1.45 6.56
N THR A 153 17.01 -1.15 7.81
CA THR A 153 15.81 -1.70 8.45
C THR A 153 14.62 -0.77 8.25
N VAL A 154 13.61 -1.28 7.54
CA VAL A 154 12.31 -0.63 7.33
C VAL A 154 11.30 -1.26 8.27
N TYR A 155 10.38 -0.46 8.81
CA TYR A 155 9.36 -0.95 9.72
C TYR A 155 7.98 -0.78 9.09
N TRP A 156 7.17 -1.84 9.15
CA TRP A 156 5.77 -1.78 8.76
C TRP A 156 4.87 -1.71 9.99
N THR A 157 3.83 -0.89 9.94
CA THR A 157 2.83 -0.81 11.01
C THR A 157 1.43 -0.74 10.43
N ASN A 158 0.46 -1.27 11.18
CA ASN A 158 -0.95 -1.11 10.86
C ASN A 158 -1.52 0.24 11.32
N LEU A 159 -0.71 1.17 11.83
CA LEU A 159 -1.14 2.52 12.18
C LEU A 159 -0.65 3.55 11.17
N SER A 160 -1.57 4.37 10.69
CA SER A 160 -1.30 5.53 9.83
C SER A 160 -1.51 6.81 10.63
N GLN A 161 -0.50 7.67 10.68
CA GLN A 161 -0.62 8.97 11.33
C GLN A 161 -1.44 9.93 10.44
N THR A 162 -2.56 10.44 10.95
CA THR A 162 -3.45 11.37 10.23
C THR A 162 -3.44 12.79 10.82
N GLY A 163 -2.76 12.98 11.95
CA GLY A 163 -2.54 14.25 12.62
C GLY A 163 -1.43 14.14 13.67
N GLU A 164 -1.21 15.19 14.46
CA GLU A 164 -0.11 15.19 15.45
C GLU A 164 -0.26 14.07 16.50
N ASN A 165 -1.50 13.73 16.86
CA ASN A 165 -1.83 12.65 17.81
C ASN A 165 -2.90 11.67 17.30
N ASP A 166 -3.33 11.80 16.04
CA ASP A 166 -4.40 10.97 15.48
C ASP A 166 -3.81 9.84 14.64
N PHE A 167 -4.31 8.62 14.89
CA PHE A 167 -3.90 7.41 14.19
C PHE A 167 -5.11 6.66 13.67
N GLU A 168 -5.10 6.34 12.38
CA GLU A 168 -6.04 5.39 11.78
C GLU A 168 -5.39 4.01 11.71
N ARG A 169 -6.17 2.97 12.01
CA ARG A 169 -5.67 1.60 11.96
C ARG A 169 -6.09 0.95 10.65
N TYR A 170 -5.12 0.38 9.95
CA TYR A 170 -5.34 -0.52 8.83
C TYR A 170 -6.02 -1.80 9.33
N MET A 171 -7.24 -2.01 8.85
CA MET A 171 -8.13 -3.14 9.22
C MET A 171 -8.18 -4.24 8.15
N GLY A 172 -7.36 -4.16 7.11
CA GLY A 172 -7.31 -5.22 6.09
C GLY A 172 -6.58 -6.46 6.59
N THR A 173 -6.83 -7.58 5.93
CA THR A 173 -6.26 -8.88 6.27
C THR A 173 -4.87 -9.11 5.67
N THR A 174 -4.50 -8.32 4.66
CA THR A 174 -3.28 -8.54 3.88
C THR A 174 -2.70 -7.23 3.38
N ALA A 175 -1.46 -6.94 3.75
CA ALA A 175 -0.64 -5.87 3.21
C ALA A 175 0.53 -6.43 2.39
N TYR A 176 1.03 -5.64 1.45
CA TYR A 176 2.19 -6.00 0.64
C TYR A 176 3.26 -4.92 0.71
N ILE A 177 4.52 -5.34 0.83
CA ILE A 177 5.67 -4.48 0.63
C ILE A 177 6.31 -4.85 -0.70
N ASN A 178 6.40 -3.88 -1.60
CA ASN A 178 7.05 -4.02 -2.90
C ASN A 178 8.44 -3.40 -2.81
N ILE A 179 9.44 -4.11 -3.33
CA ILE A 179 10.83 -3.66 -3.30
C ILE A 179 11.36 -3.75 -4.73
N VAL A 180 11.73 -2.61 -5.32
CA VAL A 180 12.45 -2.56 -6.59
C VAL A 180 13.91 -2.26 -6.29
N ILE A 181 14.81 -3.06 -6.84
CA ILE A 181 16.24 -3.00 -6.56
C ILE A 181 16.92 -2.34 -7.75
N HIS A 182 17.65 -1.27 -7.47
CA HIS A 182 18.35 -0.48 -8.47
C HIS A 182 19.86 -0.51 -8.23
N GLU A 183 20.61 -0.60 -9.32
CA GLU A 183 22.04 -0.26 -9.37
C GLU A 183 22.18 0.93 -10.32
N GLU A 184 22.62 2.07 -9.80
CA GLU A 184 22.54 3.36 -10.48
C GLU A 184 21.10 3.66 -10.96
N GLU A 185 20.87 3.77 -12.27
CA GLU A 185 19.55 4.00 -12.88
C GLU A 185 18.88 2.72 -13.39
N ASN A 186 19.51 1.55 -13.21
CA ASN A 186 19.06 0.29 -13.78
C ASN A 186 18.32 -0.55 -12.74
N ILE A 187 17.15 -1.08 -13.12
CA ILE A 187 16.48 -2.08 -12.31
C ILE A 187 17.20 -3.43 -12.46
N VAL A 188 17.73 -3.94 -11.35
CA VAL A 188 18.50 -5.20 -11.28
C VAL A 188 17.74 -6.31 -10.56
N GLY A 189 16.59 -6.02 -9.97
CA GLY A 189 15.73 -7.02 -9.36
C GLY A 189 14.50 -6.44 -8.68
N TYR A 190 13.67 -7.31 -8.13
CA TYR A 190 12.54 -6.93 -7.30
C TYR A 190 12.17 -8.04 -6.31
N ALA A 191 11.46 -7.67 -5.25
CA ALA A 191 10.89 -8.61 -4.30
C ALA A 191 9.51 -8.16 -3.81
N VAL A 192 8.69 -9.14 -3.42
CA VAL A 192 7.36 -8.91 -2.84
C VAL A 192 7.28 -9.64 -1.51
N VAL A 193 6.94 -8.89 -0.45
CA VAL A 193 6.70 -9.42 0.89
C VAL A 193 5.22 -9.27 1.22
N GLU A 194 4.60 -10.35 1.68
CA GLU A 194 3.24 -10.36 2.19
C GLU A 194 3.26 -10.25 3.72
N ILE A 195 2.36 -9.42 4.24
CA ILE A 195 2.04 -9.34 5.66
C ILE A 195 0.56 -9.70 5.80
N SER A 196 0.26 -10.74 6.56
CA SER A 196 -1.10 -11.26 6.70
C SER A 196 -1.54 -11.36 8.16
N THR A 197 -2.84 -11.32 8.40
CA THR A 197 -3.45 -11.52 9.71
C THR A 197 -4.63 -12.45 9.56
N ASN A 198 -4.73 -13.42 10.47
CA ASN A 198 -5.81 -14.40 10.54
C ASN A 198 -6.67 -14.19 11.78
N ASP A 199 -6.57 -13.01 12.42
CA ASP A 199 -7.28 -12.78 13.67
C ASP A 199 -8.78 -12.72 13.43
N LEU A 200 -9.50 -13.48 14.25
CA LEU A 200 -10.95 -13.41 14.34
C LEU A 200 -11.35 -12.09 15.00
N GLU A 201 -12.58 -11.62 14.75
CA GLU A 201 -13.13 -10.35 15.27
C GLU A 201 -13.00 -10.15 16.81
N ASN A 202 -12.64 -11.19 17.57
CA ASN A 202 -12.61 -11.20 19.03
C ASN A 202 -11.19 -11.27 19.65
N GLU A 203 -10.11 -11.29 18.87
CA GLU A 203 -8.76 -11.24 19.44
C GLU A 203 -8.44 -9.84 19.97
N PRO A 204 -7.84 -9.72 21.18
CA PRO A 204 -7.62 -8.43 21.84
C PRO A 204 -6.59 -7.55 21.12
N ALA A 205 -5.71 -8.15 20.32
CA ALA A 205 -4.74 -7.45 19.49
C ALA A 205 -4.50 -8.19 18.17
N GLN A 206 -4.54 -7.42 17.07
CA GLN A 206 -4.26 -7.95 15.75
C GLN A 206 -2.76 -8.30 15.63
N THR A 207 -2.50 -9.54 15.29
CA THR A 207 -1.21 -10.17 15.12
C THR A 207 -0.98 -10.44 13.63
N TYR A 208 0.23 -10.10 13.17
CA TYR A 208 0.62 -10.18 11.78
C TYR A 208 1.73 -11.21 11.59
N SER A 209 1.56 -12.06 10.59
CA SER A 209 2.58 -12.94 10.02
C SER A 209 3.21 -12.28 8.81
N ILE A 210 4.40 -12.74 8.42
CA ILE A 210 5.12 -12.23 7.26
C ILE A 210 5.68 -13.38 6.42
N LYS A 211 5.71 -13.18 5.10
CA LYS A 211 6.15 -14.16 4.11
C LYS A 211 6.81 -13.47 2.92
N LEU A 212 7.99 -13.93 2.52
CA LEU A 212 8.61 -13.50 1.26
C LEU A 212 7.94 -14.28 0.13
N LEU A 213 7.16 -13.61 -0.72
CA LEU A 213 6.45 -14.28 -1.80
C LEU A 213 7.37 -14.60 -2.97
N LYS A 214 8.19 -13.62 -3.36
CA LYS A 214 9.10 -13.75 -4.50
C LYS A 214 10.29 -12.81 -4.35
N SER A 215 11.46 -13.25 -4.80
CA SER A 215 12.64 -12.40 -5.03
C SER A 215 13.25 -12.79 -6.38
N ILE A 216 13.39 -11.83 -7.30
CA ILE A 216 13.91 -12.03 -8.66
C ILE A 216 15.05 -11.05 -8.93
N SER A 217 16.04 -11.52 -9.68
CA SER A 217 17.13 -10.69 -10.22
C SER A 217 17.13 -10.70 -11.75
N PHE A 218 17.63 -9.60 -12.32
CA PHE A 218 17.84 -9.41 -13.74
C PHE A 218 19.34 -9.37 -14.02
N PRO A 219 19.99 -10.53 -14.27
CA PRO A 219 21.42 -10.57 -14.53
C PRO A 219 21.79 -9.80 -15.81
N LYS A 220 23.03 -9.32 -15.87
CA LYS A 220 23.57 -8.71 -17.10
C LYS A 220 23.63 -9.74 -18.22
N VAL A 221 23.19 -9.34 -19.42
CA VAL A 221 23.26 -10.17 -20.64
C VAL A 221 24.38 -9.62 -21.51
N ASN A 222 25.39 -10.44 -21.81
CA ASN A 222 26.61 -10.01 -22.51
C ASN A 222 27.34 -8.84 -21.82
N GLY A 223 27.26 -8.75 -20.49
CA GLY A 223 27.88 -7.70 -19.69
C GLY A 223 27.09 -6.40 -19.59
N GLU A 224 25.93 -6.30 -20.23
CA GLU A 224 25.08 -5.11 -20.24
C GLU A 224 23.82 -5.31 -19.39
N TYR A 225 23.31 -4.23 -18.80
CA TYR A 225 22.01 -4.26 -18.11
C TYR A 225 20.88 -4.53 -19.10
N GLN A 226 19.93 -5.34 -18.66
CA GLN A 226 18.70 -5.54 -19.41
C GLN A 226 17.82 -4.29 -19.30
N LYS A 227 17.11 -3.95 -20.37
CA LYS A 227 16.18 -2.80 -20.39
C LYS A 227 14.87 -3.18 -19.71
N ILE A 228 14.88 -3.11 -18.38
CA ILE A 228 13.72 -3.38 -17.53
C ILE A 228 12.99 -2.06 -17.26
N THR A 229 11.67 -2.04 -17.43
CA THR A 229 10.85 -0.85 -17.14
C THR A 229 10.11 -1.01 -15.81
N ALA A 230 9.77 0.12 -15.19
CA ALA A 230 8.98 0.13 -13.96
C ALA A 230 7.59 -0.49 -14.16
N GLU A 231 6.98 -0.30 -15.34
CA GLU A 231 5.67 -0.88 -15.68
C GLU A 231 5.71 -2.40 -15.76
N TYR A 232 6.80 -2.96 -16.31
CA TYR A 232 6.99 -4.40 -16.34
C TYR A 232 7.08 -4.96 -14.91
N VAL A 233 7.92 -4.38 -14.06
CA VAL A 233 8.10 -4.84 -12.67
C VAL A 233 6.83 -4.68 -11.86
N ALA A 234 6.11 -3.56 -12.02
CA ALA A 234 4.81 -3.36 -11.37
C ALA A 234 3.79 -4.44 -11.78
N ALA A 235 3.72 -4.79 -13.07
CA ALA A 235 2.81 -5.83 -13.56
C ALA A 235 3.17 -7.23 -13.00
N GLU A 236 4.45 -7.58 -12.95
CA GLU A 236 4.91 -8.84 -12.35
C GLU A 236 4.58 -8.92 -10.85
N MET A 237 4.81 -7.84 -10.10
CA MET A 237 4.48 -7.78 -8.67
C MET A 237 2.97 -7.89 -8.42
N GLU A 238 2.13 -7.24 -9.24
CA GLU A 238 0.67 -7.39 -9.16
C GLU A 238 0.21 -8.82 -9.49
N GLN A 239 0.85 -9.47 -10.48
CA GLN A 239 0.56 -10.86 -10.79
C GLN A 239 0.84 -11.78 -9.59
N ILE A 240 2.00 -11.62 -8.94
CA ILE A 240 2.38 -12.40 -7.74
C ILE A 240 1.36 -12.25 -6.61
N LYS A 241 0.89 -11.02 -6.36
CA LYS A 241 -0.15 -10.76 -5.35
C LYS A 241 -1.46 -11.47 -5.71
N SER A 242 -1.88 -11.39 -6.97
CA SER A 242 -3.13 -11.99 -7.45
C SER A 242 -3.15 -13.52 -7.39
N GLU A 243 -2.03 -14.17 -7.73
CA GLU A 243 -1.88 -15.63 -7.66
C GLU A 243 -1.95 -16.13 -6.22
N THR A 244 -1.35 -15.39 -5.29
CA THR A 244 -1.38 -15.71 -3.86
C THR A 244 -2.80 -15.63 -3.31
N GLN A 245 -3.55 -14.58 -3.64
CA GLN A 245 -4.95 -14.42 -3.21
C GLN A 245 -5.88 -15.48 -3.83
N ALA A 246 -5.60 -15.93 -5.06
CA ALA A 246 -6.36 -16.98 -5.72
C ALA A 246 -6.12 -18.37 -5.09
N GLY A 247 -4.89 -18.66 -4.65
CA GLY A 247 -4.55 -19.91 -3.96
C GLY A 247 -5.08 -20.03 -2.52
N GLN A 248 -5.57 -18.94 -1.94
CA GLN A 248 -6.16 -18.88 -0.60
C GLN A 248 -7.70 -19.04 -0.59
N ARG A 249 -8.35 -19.09 -1.76
CA ARG A 249 -9.81 -19.30 -1.92
C ARG A 249 -10.16 -20.75 -2.23
#